data_AF-A0A7K3L1N4-F1
#
_entry.id   AF-A0A7K3L1N4-F1
#
_cell.length_a   1.000
_cell.length_b   1.000
_cell.length_c   1.000
_cell.angle_alpha   90.00
_cell.angle_beta   90.00
_cell.angle_gamma   90.00
#
_symmetry.space_group_name_H-M   'P 1'
#
loop_
_entity.id
_entity.type
_entity.pdbx_description
1 polymer ?
#
loop_
_entity_poly.entity_id
_entity_poly.type
_entity_poly.pdbx_seq_one_letter_code
_entity_poly.pdbx_strand_id
1 'polypeptide(L)'
;MTWQCASFEFDTSKPVIMGILNVTPDSFSDGGQFASAEEAVARGLELAEEGAAIIDVGGESTRPGADPVDAEEEWRRVGPVIAALAGAGLCVSVDTRRAEVARRAVEAGAAIVNDVSGFRDPAMRAMAAACDAGLVVMHMQGEPATMQDAPAYDDVVSEVRDYLRDRAAELEAVGIARERICLDPGPGFGKTASQTIELMRNLHEIARLGYPVMCAVSRKSFMKKAYGIDDPLARDEASASEALLACELGASVVRTHNVPATAAALADLRPYVLLGLGANVALVAHPGEEQEGKIAQLNHAIGQLCLLPDTTIVDIAGFYGSEPAYLTDQEEFVNTVVLLRSGLPPLELLDCLQAVENSLGRVREVPNGPRTCDIDILDYQLYHFANDRLTLPHPRICERDFVVKPLFEVRPGHVLADGTPVDAVPEGERIGRAWRL
;
A
#
# COMPACT_ATOMS: atom_id res chain seq x y z
N MET A 1 9.93 -1.87 -0.70
CA MET A 1 9.71 -1.23 -2.01
C MET A 1 10.12 0.21 -1.87
N THR A 2 10.62 0.81 -2.95
CA THR A 2 11.03 2.21 -2.97
C THR A 2 10.07 3.01 -3.84
N TRP A 3 9.67 4.20 -3.39
CA TRP A 3 9.04 5.22 -4.24
C TRP A 3 10.04 6.31 -4.60
N GLN A 4 10.37 6.44 -5.89
CA GLN A 4 11.34 7.38 -6.43
C GLN A 4 10.66 8.68 -6.87
N CYS A 5 11.13 9.80 -6.33
CA CYS A 5 10.56 11.13 -6.55
C CYS A 5 11.68 12.15 -6.86
N ALA A 6 12.07 12.27 -8.13
CA ALA A 6 13.24 13.05 -8.54
C ALA A 6 14.50 12.65 -7.74
N SER A 7 15.05 13.54 -6.91
CA SER A 7 16.20 13.26 -6.04
C SER A 7 15.84 12.60 -4.69
N PHE A 8 14.55 12.43 -4.40
CA PHE A 8 14.07 11.83 -3.15
C PHE A 8 13.72 10.35 -3.36
N GLU A 9 14.00 9.56 -2.34
CA GLU A 9 13.69 8.14 -2.28
C GLU A 9 12.96 7.84 -0.98
N PHE A 10 11.83 7.15 -1.05
CA PHE A 10 11.06 6.74 0.13
C PHE A 10 10.97 5.22 0.23
N ASP A 11 11.47 4.66 1.33
CA ASP A 11 11.22 3.26 1.70
C ASP A 11 9.77 3.10 2.15
N THR A 12 8.95 2.50 1.29
CA THR A 12 7.52 2.29 1.52
C THR A 12 7.21 1.06 2.36
N SER A 13 8.24 0.43 2.95
CA SER A 13 8.05 -0.50 4.07
C SER A 13 7.45 0.21 5.28
N LYS A 14 7.76 1.50 5.47
CA LYS A 14 7.18 2.33 6.52
C LYS A 14 6.22 3.36 5.90
N PRO A 15 5.14 3.75 6.61
CA PRO A 15 4.28 4.82 6.14
C PRO A 15 5.03 6.14 5.96
N VAL A 16 4.81 6.78 4.82
CA VAL A 16 5.33 8.11 4.49
C VAL A 16 4.20 9.13 4.68
N ILE A 17 4.41 10.16 5.50
CA ILE A 17 3.39 11.19 5.72
C ILE A 17 3.56 12.32 4.71
N MET A 18 2.47 12.61 4.00
CA MET A 18 2.32 13.74 3.09
C MET A 18 1.38 14.78 3.72
N GLY A 19 1.93 15.93 4.12
CA GLY A 19 1.20 17.03 4.73
C GLY A 19 0.50 17.90 3.68
N ILE A 20 -0.80 18.16 3.86
CA ILE A 20 -1.61 18.98 2.95
C ILE A 20 -1.37 20.47 3.23
N LEU A 21 -0.97 21.23 2.20
CA LEU A 21 -0.85 22.68 2.21
C LEU A 21 -1.73 23.29 1.11
N ASN A 22 -2.94 23.71 1.47
CA ASN A 22 -3.86 24.38 0.55
C ASN A 22 -3.53 25.88 0.46
N VAL A 23 -3.18 26.36 -0.73
CA VAL A 23 -2.87 27.77 -1.03
C VAL A 23 -4.06 28.41 -1.76
N THR A 24 -5.19 28.46 -1.08
CA THR A 24 -6.43 29.10 -1.57
C THR A 24 -6.73 30.38 -0.79
N PRO A 25 -7.45 31.36 -1.38
CA PRO A 25 -7.75 32.64 -0.71
C PRO A 25 -8.40 32.49 0.66
N ASP A 26 -9.28 31.49 0.82
CA ASP A 26 -9.99 31.23 2.07
C ASP A 26 -9.12 30.61 3.18
N SER A 27 -7.91 30.13 2.83
CA SER A 27 -7.03 29.45 3.79
C SER A 27 -6.17 30.40 4.63
N PHE A 28 -5.99 31.65 4.18
CA PHE A 28 -5.05 32.63 4.76
C PHE A 28 -5.66 34.05 4.80
N SER A 29 -6.93 34.16 5.20
CA SER A 29 -7.84 35.27 4.90
C SER A 29 -7.48 36.67 5.44
N ASP A 30 -6.30 36.89 6.02
CA ASP A 30 -5.95 38.13 6.72
C ASP A 30 -4.80 38.95 6.06
N GLY A 31 -4.24 38.49 4.93
CA GLY A 31 -3.09 39.14 4.26
C GLY A 31 -3.23 39.33 2.73
N GLY A 32 -2.45 40.26 2.15
CA GLY A 32 -2.34 40.39 0.68
C GLY A 32 -1.65 39.17 0.02
N GLN A 33 -1.64 39.08 -1.31
CA GLN A 33 -1.14 37.90 -2.06
C GLN A 33 0.29 37.44 -1.68
N PHE A 34 1.16 38.36 -1.26
CA PHE A 34 2.52 38.03 -0.81
C PHE A 34 2.56 37.57 0.65
N ALA A 35 1.72 38.14 1.52
CA ALA A 35 1.57 37.68 2.89
C ALA A 35 1.02 36.24 2.92
N SER A 36 0.07 35.91 2.04
CA SER A 36 -0.45 34.53 1.92
C SER A 36 0.60 33.53 1.42
N ALA A 37 1.60 33.96 0.65
CA ALA A 37 2.68 33.07 0.19
C ALA A 37 3.72 32.84 1.30
N GLU A 38 4.12 33.88 2.03
CA GLU A 38 5.02 33.76 3.18
C GLU A 38 4.39 32.90 4.30
N GLU A 39 3.11 33.10 4.59
CA GLU A 39 2.35 32.29 5.55
C GLU A 39 2.24 30.82 5.10
N ALA A 40 1.97 30.57 3.82
CA ALA A 40 1.94 29.21 3.28
C ALA A 40 3.33 28.53 3.37
N VAL A 41 4.41 29.25 3.09
CA VAL A 41 5.78 28.73 3.24
C VAL A 41 6.08 28.43 4.71
N ALA A 42 5.75 29.33 5.63
CA ALA A 42 5.91 29.11 7.07
C ALA A 42 5.15 27.85 7.50
N ARG A 43 3.89 27.70 7.08
CA ARG A 43 3.11 26.50 7.40
C ARG A 43 3.69 25.22 6.77
N GLY A 44 4.23 25.30 5.55
CA GLY A 44 4.91 24.17 4.92
C GLY A 44 6.14 23.71 5.69
N LEU A 45 6.93 24.65 6.23
CA LEU A 45 8.06 24.35 7.10
C LEU A 45 7.60 23.73 8.43
N GLU A 46 6.53 24.26 9.04
CA GLU A 46 5.94 23.70 10.26
C GLU A 46 5.45 22.25 10.05
N LEU A 47 4.78 21.96 8.92
CA LEU A 47 4.34 20.59 8.59
C LEU A 47 5.53 19.62 8.50
N ALA A 48 6.67 20.07 7.98
CA ALA A 48 7.88 19.26 7.92
C ALA A 48 8.45 19.02 9.34
N GLU A 49 8.47 20.05 10.20
CA GLU A 49 8.87 19.92 11.61
C GLU A 49 7.94 18.99 12.40
N GLU A 50 6.65 18.97 12.07
CA GLU A 50 5.64 18.08 12.65
C GLU A 50 5.81 16.61 12.21
N GLY A 51 6.64 16.33 11.20
CA GLY A 51 6.98 14.97 10.75
C GLY A 51 6.47 14.61 9.34
N ALA A 52 6.00 15.57 8.55
CA ALA A 52 5.69 15.31 7.14
C ALA A 52 6.98 15.15 6.33
N ALA A 53 7.09 14.03 5.63
CA ALA A 53 8.20 13.77 4.71
C ALA A 53 7.99 14.47 3.35
N ILE A 54 6.74 14.77 3.02
CA ILE A 54 6.33 15.41 1.77
C ILE A 54 5.34 16.54 2.08
N ILE A 55 5.50 17.70 1.46
CA ILE A 55 4.51 18.79 1.50
C ILE A 55 3.76 18.84 0.19
N ASP A 56 2.44 18.65 0.22
CA ASP A 56 1.58 18.65 -0.95
C ASP A 56 0.85 19.99 -1.11
N VAL A 57 1.23 20.73 -2.14
CA VAL A 57 0.83 22.12 -2.37
C VAL A 57 -0.27 22.17 -3.43
N GLY A 58 -1.47 22.62 -3.04
CA GLY A 58 -2.62 22.73 -3.94
C GLY A 58 -3.17 24.16 -4.03
N GLY A 59 -3.32 24.69 -5.25
CA GLY A 59 -3.84 26.05 -5.51
C GLY A 59 -5.32 26.11 -5.89
N GLU A 60 -5.92 24.96 -6.20
CA GLU A 60 -7.32 24.79 -6.59
C GLU A 60 -8.05 23.95 -5.54
N SER A 61 -9.24 24.40 -5.12
CA SER A 61 -10.10 23.59 -4.25
C SER A 61 -10.73 22.48 -5.08
N THR A 62 -10.46 21.22 -4.71
CA THR A 62 -11.11 20.04 -5.31
C THR A 62 -12.46 19.69 -4.64
N ARG A 63 -12.99 20.58 -3.79
CA ARG A 63 -14.29 20.38 -3.13
C ARG A 63 -15.44 20.53 -4.15
N PRO A 64 -16.53 19.76 -4.00
CA PRO A 64 -17.72 19.92 -4.84
C PRO A 64 -18.23 21.36 -4.84
N GLY A 65 -18.48 21.91 -6.03
CA GLY A 65 -19.00 23.27 -6.21
C GLY A 65 -17.97 24.40 -6.22
N ALA A 66 -16.67 24.10 -6.19
CA ALA A 66 -15.62 25.12 -6.34
C ALA A 66 -15.54 25.65 -7.80
N ASP A 67 -15.32 26.96 -7.95
CA ASP A 67 -15.11 27.56 -9.27
C ASP A 67 -13.75 27.14 -9.86
N PRO A 68 -13.69 26.78 -11.15
CA PRO A 68 -12.43 26.45 -11.80
C PRO A 68 -11.45 27.62 -11.75
N VAL A 69 -10.21 27.35 -11.36
CA VAL A 69 -9.13 28.34 -11.37
C VAL A 69 -8.34 28.18 -12.67
N ASP A 70 -8.06 29.26 -13.40
CA ASP A 70 -7.21 29.17 -14.59
C ASP A 70 -5.74 28.85 -14.25
N ALA A 71 -4.97 28.42 -15.25
CA ALA A 71 -3.60 27.95 -15.03
C ALA A 71 -2.65 29.05 -14.50
N GLU A 72 -2.86 30.31 -14.88
CA GLU A 72 -2.00 31.41 -14.44
C GLU A 72 -2.30 31.80 -12.99
N GLU A 73 -3.58 31.83 -12.62
CA GLU A 73 -4.00 32.10 -11.25
C GLU A 73 -3.60 30.96 -10.30
N GLU A 74 -3.73 29.70 -10.74
CA GLU A 74 -3.24 28.55 -9.97
C GLU A 74 -1.71 28.64 -9.77
N TRP A 75 -0.97 28.92 -10.86
CA TRP A 75 0.48 29.11 -10.78
C TRP A 75 0.89 30.28 -9.88
N ARG A 76 0.18 31.41 -9.94
CA ARG A 76 0.42 32.58 -9.09
C ARG A 76 0.32 32.22 -7.60
N ARG A 77 -0.54 31.27 -7.23
CA ARG A 77 -0.71 30.77 -5.86
C ARG A 77 0.41 29.80 -5.48
N VAL A 78 0.62 28.75 -6.27
CA VAL A 78 1.50 27.64 -5.86
C VAL A 78 2.98 27.89 -6.16
N GLY A 79 3.30 28.61 -7.22
CA GLY A 79 4.67 28.76 -7.73
C GLY A 79 5.67 29.33 -6.71
N PRO A 80 5.39 30.47 -6.07
CA PRO A 80 6.27 31.04 -5.04
C PRO A 80 6.47 30.10 -3.84
N VAL A 81 5.41 29.41 -3.42
CA VAL A 81 5.44 28.48 -2.27
C VAL A 81 6.28 27.24 -2.59
N ILE A 82 6.06 26.63 -3.77
CA ILE A 82 6.83 25.48 -4.24
C ILE A 82 8.32 25.82 -4.34
N ALA A 83 8.67 26.93 -4.99
CA ALA A 83 10.06 27.34 -5.18
C ALA A 83 10.78 27.57 -3.83
N ALA A 84 10.09 28.19 -2.86
CA ALA A 84 10.66 28.45 -1.54
C ALA A 84 10.86 27.16 -0.72
N LEU A 85 9.85 26.27 -0.67
CA LEU A 85 9.94 25.02 0.07
C LEU A 85 10.94 24.04 -0.55
N ALA A 86 10.98 23.93 -1.88
CA ALA A 86 11.97 23.13 -2.59
C ALA A 86 13.40 23.69 -2.40
N GLY A 87 13.54 25.02 -2.44
CA GLY A 87 14.82 25.71 -2.15
C GLY A 87 15.31 25.50 -0.72
N ALA A 88 14.40 25.23 0.22
CA ALA A 88 14.73 24.83 1.59
C ALA A 88 15.09 23.32 1.73
N GLY A 89 15.08 22.56 0.63
CA GLY A 89 15.45 21.14 0.59
C GLY A 89 14.33 20.17 0.93
N LEU A 90 13.08 20.64 1.03
CA LEU A 90 11.93 19.76 1.29
C LEU A 90 11.48 19.02 0.02
N CYS A 91 10.92 17.83 0.19
CA CYS A 91 10.22 17.14 -0.88
C CYS A 91 8.84 17.77 -1.08
N VAL A 92 8.64 18.43 -2.21
CA VAL A 92 7.38 19.13 -2.52
C VAL A 92 6.61 18.38 -3.59
N SER A 93 5.32 18.14 -3.33
CA SER A 93 4.33 17.67 -4.28
C SER A 93 3.47 18.85 -4.76
N VAL A 94 3.10 18.86 -6.04
CA VAL A 94 2.09 19.76 -6.59
C VAL A 94 0.79 19.00 -6.83
N ASP A 95 -0.30 19.43 -6.19
CA ASP A 95 -1.67 18.92 -6.43
C ASP A 95 -2.29 19.72 -7.58
N THR A 96 -2.23 19.17 -8.79
CA THR A 96 -2.76 19.82 -9.99
C THR A 96 -3.15 18.82 -11.06
N ARG A 97 -4.19 19.18 -11.82
CA ARG A 97 -4.68 18.47 -13.02
C ARG A 97 -4.22 19.12 -14.32
N ARG A 98 -3.37 20.16 -14.26
CA ARG A 98 -2.97 20.97 -15.41
C ARG A 98 -1.51 20.73 -15.77
N ALA A 99 -1.27 20.21 -16.98
CA ALA A 99 0.08 19.93 -17.47
C ALA A 99 1.02 21.15 -17.44
N GLU A 100 0.48 22.34 -17.71
CA GLU A 100 1.25 23.58 -17.65
C GLU A 100 1.72 23.92 -16.23
N VAL A 101 0.83 23.81 -15.23
CA VAL A 101 1.16 24.08 -13.83
C VAL A 101 2.13 23.03 -13.31
N ALA A 102 1.89 21.74 -13.62
CA ALA A 102 2.78 20.65 -13.24
C ALA A 102 4.19 20.83 -13.80
N ARG A 103 4.31 21.20 -15.08
CA ARG A 103 5.61 21.48 -15.70
C ARG A 103 6.35 22.62 -15.01
N ARG A 104 5.67 23.76 -14.77
CA ARG A 104 6.27 24.90 -14.06
C ARG A 104 6.67 24.55 -12.63
N ALA A 105 5.87 23.73 -11.94
CA ALA A 105 6.16 23.27 -10.59
C ALA A 105 7.41 22.37 -10.54
N VAL A 106 7.54 21.42 -11.46
CA VAL A 106 8.74 20.58 -11.58
C VAL A 106 9.97 21.43 -11.92
N GLU A 107 9.86 22.39 -12.85
CA GLU A 107 10.93 23.35 -13.16
C GLU A 107 11.32 24.20 -11.93
N ALA A 108 10.38 24.47 -11.02
CA ALA A 108 10.61 25.18 -9.76
C ALA A 108 11.08 24.29 -8.60
N GLY A 109 11.22 22.98 -8.80
CA GLY A 109 11.77 22.04 -7.81
C GLY A 109 10.76 21.10 -7.14
N ALA A 110 9.50 21.05 -7.59
CA ALA A 110 8.58 20.00 -7.13
C ALA A 110 9.10 18.62 -7.54
N ALA A 111 9.14 17.70 -6.59
CA ALA A 111 9.63 16.33 -6.77
C ALA A 111 8.50 15.34 -7.11
N ILE A 112 7.24 15.73 -6.88
CA ILE A 112 6.06 14.89 -7.08
C ILE A 112 4.97 15.69 -7.80
N VAL A 113 4.27 15.02 -8.72
CA VAL A 113 3.03 15.51 -9.33
C VAL A 113 1.88 14.65 -8.85
N ASN A 114 0.96 15.25 -8.11
CA ASN A 114 -0.27 14.63 -7.64
C ASN A 114 -1.44 15.03 -8.54
N ASP A 115 -1.86 14.10 -9.40
CA ASP A 115 -2.93 14.34 -10.38
C ASP A 115 -4.19 13.56 -10.02
N VAL A 116 -5.14 14.28 -9.42
CA VAL A 116 -6.47 13.76 -9.09
C VAL A 116 -7.27 13.29 -10.31
N SER A 117 -6.91 13.71 -11.52
CA SER A 117 -7.53 13.21 -12.76
C SER A 117 -6.97 11.88 -13.22
N GLY A 118 -5.90 11.38 -12.59
CA GLY A 118 -5.26 10.11 -12.90
C GLY A 118 -4.53 10.11 -14.24
N PHE A 119 -3.91 11.24 -14.61
CA PHE A 119 -3.18 11.40 -15.88
C PHE A 119 -4.02 11.06 -17.11
N ARG A 120 -5.33 11.36 -17.07
CA ARG A 120 -6.23 11.18 -18.24
C ARG A 120 -5.86 12.13 -19.38
N ASP A 121 -5.34 13.31 -19.07
CA ASP A 121 -4.85 14.29 -20.05
C ASP A 121 -3.54 13.79 -20.72
N PRO A 122 -3.51 13.64 -22.06
CA PRO A 122 -2.27 13.35 -22.79
C PRO A 122 -1.11 14.32 -22.51
N ALA A 123 -1.40 15.60 -22.23
CA ALA A 123 -0.38 16.58 -21.91
C ALA A 123 0.26 16.32 -20.54
N MET A 124 -0.51 15.82 -19.55
CA MET A 124 0.02 15.38 -18.26
C MET A 124 0.96 14.19 -18.42
N ARG A 125 0.59 13.22 -19.28
CA ARG A 125 1.46 12.07 -19.59
C ARG A 125 2.76 12.49 -20.28
N ALA A 126 2.68 13.41 -21.24
CA ALA A 126 3.86 13.94 -21.92
C ALA A 126 4.80 14.70 -20.96
N MET A 127 4.24 15.49 -20.03
CA MET A 127 5.01 16.16 -18.97
C MET A 127 5.68 15.15 -18.03
N ALA A 128 4.93 14.13 -17.58
CA ALA A 128 5.43 13.09 -16.68
C ALA A 128 6.58 12.29 -17.30
N ALA A 129 6.49 11.98 -18.60
CA ALA A 129 7.55 11.29 -19.35
C ALA A 129 8.81 12.15 -19.59
N ALA A 130 8.70 13.49 -19.48
CA ALA A 130 9.79 14.43 -19.72
C ALA A 130 10.57 14.84 -18.44
N CYS A 131 10.22 14.28 -17.28
CA CYS A 131 10.88 14.55 -16.01
C CYS A 131 11.03 13.27 -15.18
N ASP A 132 11.68 13.37 -14.01
CA ASP A 132 11.89 12.28 -13.07
C ASP A 132 10.99 12.36 -11.82
N ALA A 133 9.98 13.25 -11.83
CA ALA A 133 9.08 13.42 -10.70
C ALA A 133 8.32 12.13 -10.37
N GLY A 134 8.06 11.90 -9.09
CA GLY A 134 7.11 10.88 -8.63
C GLY A 134 5.68 11.27 -9.04
N LEU A 135 4.83 10.29 -9.30
CA LEU A 135 3.48 10.50 -9.83
C LEU A 135 2.47 9.86 -8.90
N VAL A 136 1.50 10.64 -8.40
CA VAL A 136 0.33 10.09 -7.71
C VAL A 136 -0.81 9.98 -8.72
N VAL A 137 -1.18 8.74 -9.02
CA VAL A 137 -2.21 8.39 -10.00
C VAL A 137 -3.49 8.07 -9.24
N MET A 138 -4.46 8.97 -9.28
CA MET A 138 -5.72 8.79 -8.56
C MET A 138 -6.84 8.21 -9.43
N HIS A 139 -7.69 7.39 -8.83
CA HIS A 139 -9.00 7.07 -9.38
C HIS A 139 -10.03 8.15 -9.05
N MET A 140 -10.71 8.68 -10.07
CA MET A 140 -11.88 9.54 -9.95
C MET A 140 -12.92 9.20 -11.02
N GLN A 141 -14.18 8.97 -10.62
CA GLN A 141 -15.30 8.87 -11.55
C GLN A 141 -15.95 10.25 -11.72
N GLY A 142 -16.14 10.70 -12.96
CA GLY A 142 -16.67 12.03 -13.26
C GLY A 142 -15.63 13.14 -13.13
N GLU A 143 -16.11 14.36 -12.83
CA GLU A 143 -15.28 15.55 -12.59
C GLU A 143 -15.50 16.06 -11.15
N PRO A 144 -14.52 16.73 -10.50
CA PRO A 144 -14.62 17.11 -9.08
C PRO A 144 -15.93 17.84 -8.70
N ALA A 145 -16.46 18.65 -9.62
CA ALA A 145 -17.69 19.41 -9.42
C ALA A 145 -18.99 18.56 -9.44
N THR A 146 -19.02 17.45 -10.19
CA THR A 146 -20.23 16.65 -10.47
C THR A 146 -20.12 15.18 -10.05
N MET A 147 -18.93 14.74 -9.65
CA MET A 147 -18.64 13.33 -9.34
C MET A 147 -19.52 12.73 -8.24
N GLN A 148 -20.10 13.57 -7.38
CA GLN A 148 -20.95 13.14 -6.27
C GLN A 148 -22.44 13.02 -6.62
N ASP A 149 -22.86 13.38 -7.84
CA ASP A 149 -24.28 13.49 -8.18
C ASP A 149 -24.96 12.12 -8.31
N ALA A 150 -24.29 11.14 -8.95
CA ALA A 150 -24.81 9.77 -9.10
C ALA A 150 -23.69 8.76 -9.43
N PRO A 151 -22.68 8.56 -8.55
CA PRO A 151 -21.65 7.55 -8.78
C PRO A 151 -22.26 6.15 -8.75
N ALA A 152 -21.99 5.35 -9.79
CA ALA A 152 -22.48 3.99 -9.93
C ALA A 152 -21.30 3.06 -10.16
N TYR A 153 -21.24 2.00 -9.33
CA TYR A 153 -20.32 0.87 -9.41
C TYR A 153 -21.14 -0.38 -9.14
N ASP A 154 -20.83 -1.46 -9.85
CA ASP A 154 -21.30 -2.81 -9.51
C ASP A 154 -20.44 -3.38 -8.37
N ASP A 155 -19.12 -3.16 -8.45
CA ASP A 155 -18.15 -3.46 -7.39
C ASP A 155 -17.07 -2.37 -7.37
N VAL A 156 -17.17 -1.46 -6.40
CA VAL A 156 -16.25 -0.32 -6.31
C VAL A 156 -14.80 -0.74 -6.09
N VAL A 157 -14.55 -1.88 -5.43
CA VAL A 157 -13.19 -2.35 -5.14
C VAL A 157 -12.55 -2.85 -6.42
N SER A 158 -13.22 -3.79 -7.09
CA SER A 158 -12.72 -4.39 -8.33
C SER A 158 -12.56 -3.36 -9.44
N GLU A 159 -13.54 -2.47 -9.63
CA GLU A 159 -13.48 -1.45 -10.68
C GLU A 159 -12.38 -0.41 -10.44
N VAL A 160 -12.17 0.04 -9.19
CA VAL A 160 -11.09 0.97 -8.85
C VAL A 160 -9.72 0.31 -9.01
N ARG A 161 -9.56 -0.94 -8.55
CA ARG A 161 -8.34 -1.73 -8.73
C ARG A 161 -7.99 -1.86 -10.21
N ASP A 162 -8.97 -2.23 -11.03
CA ASP A 162 -8.78 -2.48 -12.45
C ASP A 162 -8.42 -1.19 -13.20
N TYR A 163 -9.10 -0.08 -12.89
CA TYR A 163 -8.75 1.24 -13.43
C TYR A 163 -7.31 1.63 -13.09
N LEU A 164 -6.89 1.50 -11.82
CA LEU A 164 -5.55 1.89 -11.38
C LEU A 164 -4.47 1.02 -12.01
N ARG A 165 -4.71 -0.30 -12.10
CA ARG A 165 -3.82 -1.25 -12.81
C ARG A 165 -3.62 -0.81 -14.26
N ASP A 166 -4.72 -0.58 -14.98
CA ASP A 166 -4.69 -0.27 -16.40
C ASP A 166 -4.02 1.10 -16.64
N ARG A 167 -4.34 2.10 -15.79
CA ARG A 167 -3.72 3.42 -15.85
C ARG A 167 -2.21 3.38 -15.58
N ALA A 168 -1.77 2.62 -14.60
CA ALA A 168 -0.35 2.47 -14.31
C ALA A 168 0.38 1.78 -15.48
N ALA A 169 -0.21 0.72 -16.05
CA ALA A 169 0.34 0.05 -17.23
C ALA A 169 0.44 0.99 -18.45
N GLU A 170 -0.54 1.89 -18.66
CA GLU A 170 -0.47 2.91 -19.71
C GLU A 170 0.70 3.90 -19.49
N LEU A 171 0.99 4.27 -18.24
CA LEU A 171 2.12 5.14 -17.91
C LEU A 171 3.47 4.42 -18.11
N GLU A 172 3.58 3.16 -17.66
CA GLU A 172 4.76 2.34 -17.89
C GLU A 172 5.03 2.15 -19.40
N ALA A 173 3.98 1.95 -20.20
CA ALA A 173 4.09 1.77 -21.66
C ALA A 173 4.67 3.00 -22.40
N VAL A 174 4.59 4.20 -21.81
CA VAL A 174 5.20 5.42 -22.36
C VAL A 174 6.58 5.72 -21.76
N GLY A 175 7.16 4.77 -21.02
CA GLY A 175 8.53 4.83 -20.50
C GLY A 175 8.65 5.43 -19.09
N ILE A 176 7.54 5.63 -18.37
CA ILE A 176 7.59 6.06 -16.97
C ILE A 176 8.01 4.86 -16.12
N ALA A 177 9.06 5.01 -15.32
CA ALA A 177 9.52 3.95 -14.44
C ALA A 177 8.47 3.60 -13.37
N ARG A 178 8.28 2.31 -13.11
CA ARG A 178 7.32 1.78 -12.13
C ARG A 178 7.52 2.36 -10.75
N GLU A 179 8.77 2.51 -10.33
CA GLU A 179 9.18 3.00 -9.01
C GLU A 179 8.78 4.46 -8.79
N ARG A 180 8.40 5.20 -9.84
CA ARG A 180 7.90 6.58 -9.75
C ARG A 180 6.40 6.67 -9.50
N ILE A 181 5.65 5.58 -9.65
CA ILE A 181 4.18 5.61 -9.61
C ILE A 181 3.69 5.26 -8.20
N CYS A 182 2.79 6.07 -7.66
CA CYS A 182 2.01 5.82 -6.44
C CYS A 182 0.53 5.84 -6.81
N LEU A 183 -0.24 4.86 -6.33
CA LEU A 183 -1.67 4.72 -6.65
C LEU A 183 -2.53 5.29 -5.54
N ASP A 184 -3.53 6.12 -5.88
CA ASP A 184 -4.54 6.62 -4.95
C ASP A 184 -5.93 6.09 -5.34
N PRO A 185 -6.62 5.30 -4.50
CA PRO A 185 -7.98 4.82 -4.76
C PRO A 185 -9.03 5.94 -4.76
N GLY A 186 -8.66 7.16 -4.37
CA GLY A 186 -9.49 8.36 -4.41
C GLY A 186 -10.73 8.24 -3.51
N PRO A 187 -10.59 8.03 -2.18
CA PRO A 187 -11.74 7.96 -1.29
C PRO A 187 -12.53 9.28 -1.37
N GLY A 188 -13.86 9.23 -1.48
CA GLY A 188 -14.68 10.44 -1.66
C GLY A 188 -14.55 11.16 -3.01
N PHE A 189 -13.86 10.58 -4.00
CA PHE A 189 -13.83 11.08 -5.38
C PHE A 189 -14.68 10.18 -6.28
N GLY A 190 -15.88 10.65 -6.60
CA GLY A 190 -16.85 9.88 -7.39
C GLY A 190 -17.36 8.64 -6.69
N LYS A 191 -17.55 8.69 -5.37
CA LYS A 191 -17.95 7.55 -4.53
C LYS A 191 -18.86 8.04 -3.42
N THR A 192 -19.93 7.29 -3.15
CA THR A 192 -20.74 7.48 -1.94
C THR A 192 -19.91 7.17 -0.70
N ALA A 193 -20.40 7.60 0.47
CA ALA A 193 -19.76 7.27 1.74
C ALA A 193 -19.69 5.75 2.00
N SER A 194 -20.70 4.97 1.58
CA SER A 194 -20.67 3.50 1.69
C SER A 194 -19.59 2.88 0.82
N GLN A 195 -19.52 3.29 -0.45
CA GLN A 195 -18.51 2.84 -1.40
C GLN A 195 -17.09 3.22 -0.94
N THR A 196 -16.92 4.41 -0.35
CA THR A 196 -15.63 4.81 0.21
C THR A 196 -15.23 3.91 1.39
N ILE A 197 -16.15 3.61 2.30
CA ILE A 197 -15.89 2.70 3.43
C ILE A 197 -15.53 1.30 2.94
N GLU A 198 -16.28 0.78 1.96
CA GLU A 198 -16.03 -0.53 1.35
C GLU A 198 -14.64 -0.59 0.69
N LEU A 199 -14.28 0.43 -0.08
CA LEU A 199 -12.97 0.54 -0.72
C LEU A 199 -11.83 0.59 0.29
N MET A 200 -11.94 1.43 1.33
CA MET A 200 -10.89 1.55 2.34
C MET A 200 -10.71 0.27 3.16
N ARG A 201 -11.79 -0.48 3.42
CA ARG A 201 -11.75 -1.78 4.12
C ARG A 201 -11.14 -2.90 3.28
N ASN A 202 -11.07 -2.73 1.97
CA ASN A 202 -10.49 -3.70 1.04
C ASN A 202 -9.23 -3.14 0.34
N LEU A 203 -8.50 -2.22 1.00
CA LEU A 203 -7.35 -1.55 0.40
C LEU A 203 -6.21 -2.50 0.00
N HIS A 204 -6.12 -3.68 0.63
CA HIS A 204 -5.17 -4.72 0.28
C HIS A 204 -5.27 -5.17 -1.18
N GLU A 205 -6.47 -5.13 -1.79
CA GLU A 205 -6.69 -5.40 -3.22
C GLU A 205 -5.93 -4.40 -4.11
N ILE A 206 -5.80 -3.14 -3.68
CA ILE A 206 -5.03 -2.12 -4.40
C ILE A 206 -3.54 -2.31 -4.14
N ALA A 207 -3.15 -2.60 -2.90
CA ALA A 207 -1.76 -2.87 -2.53
C ALA A 207 -1.18 -4.08 -3.29
N ARG A 208 -2.03 -5.08 -3.59
CA ARG A 208 -1.69 -6.27 -4.39
C ARG A 208 -1.26 -5.95 -5.82
N LEU A 209 -1.51 -4.73 -6.33
CA LEU A 209 -0.99 -4.26 -7.62
C LEU A 209 0.53 -4.04 -7.61
N GLY A 210 1.16 -4.01 -6.44
CA GLY A 210 2.61 -3.91 -6.29
C GLY A 210 3.16 -2.51 -6.54
N TYR A 211 2.42 -1.48 -6.17
CA TYR A 211 2.87 -0.09 -6.16
C TYR A 211 2.74 0.48 -4.74
N PRO A 212 3.45 1.57 -4.40
CA PRO A 212 3.07 2.42 -3.28
C PRO A 212 1.60 2.81 -3.39
N VAL A 213 0.86 2.71 -2.28
CA VAL A 213 -0.56 3.08 -2.23
C VAL A 213 -0.76 4.24 -1.27
N MET A 214 -1.45 5.27 -1.74
CA MET A 214 -1.85 6.42 -0.95
C MET A 214 -3.17 6.18 -0.20
N CYS A 215 -3.21 6.64 1.05
CA CYS A 215 -4.41 6.78 1.85
C CYS A 215 -4.69 8.28 2.08
N ALA A 216 -5.71 8.82 1.42
CA ALA A 216 -6.10 10.23 1.50
C ALA A 216 -7.46 10.41 2.17
N VAL A 217 -7.64 9.94 3.41
CA VAL A 217 -8.94 9.95 4.11
C VAL A 217 -9.22 11.22 4.93
N SER A 218 -8.20 12.06 5.13
CA SER A 218 -8.22 13.16 6.09
C SER A 218 -9.42 14.11 5.95
N ARG A 219 -10.20 14.24 7.03
CA ARG A 219 -11.38 15.12 7.18
C ARG A 219 -12.51 14.89 6.15
N LYS A 220 -12.49 13.80 5.39
CA LYS A 220 -13.47 13.55 4.31
C LYS A 220 -14.88 13.31 4.84
N SER A 221 -15.86 13.62 4.00
CA SER A 221 -17.29 13.59 4.34
C SER A 221 -17.82 12.21 4.73
N PHE A 222 -17.21 11.12 4.25
CA PHE A 222 -17.65 9.76 4.58
C PHE A 222 -17.53 9.46 6.09
N MET A 223 -16.68 10.17 6.82
CA MET A 223 -16.53 10.06 8.28
C MET A 223 -17.80 10.43 9.03
N LYS A 224 -18.65 11.30 8.47
CA LYS A 224 -20.00 11.54 9.01
C LYS A 224 -20.80 10.24 9.06
N LYS A 225 -20.78 9.47 7.97
CA LYS A 225 -21.51 8.21 7.87
C LYS A 225 -20.87 7.11 8.71
N ALA A 226 -19.54 7.04 8.73
CA ALA A 226 -18.80 6.01 9.45
C ALA A 226 -18.85 6.21 10.97
N TYR A 227 -18.70 7.46 11.43
CA TYR A 227 -18.42 7.79 12.84
C TYR A 227 -19.38 8.81 13.47
N GLY A 228 -20.32 9.37 12.70
CA GLY A 228 -21.24 10.40 13.20
C GLY A 228 -20.60 11.77 13.43
N ILE A 229 -19.42 12.03 12.84
CA ILE A 229 -18.66 13.28 13.03
C ILE A 229 -18.98 14.26 11.90
N ASP A 230 -19.87 15.23 12.19
CA ASP A 230 -20.35 16.21 11.21
C ASP A 230 -19.32 17.31 10.90
N ASP A 231 -18.67 17.86 11.93
CA ASP A 231 -17.68 18.92 11.77
C ASP A 231 -16.36 18.37 11.19
N PRO A 232 -15.90 18.84 10.01
CA PRO A 232 -14.62 18.42 9.44
C PRO A 232 -13.41 18.64 10.35
N LEU A 233 -13.39 19.69 11.19
CA LEU A 233 -12.26 19.96 12.08
C LEU A 233 -12.20 18.99 13.27
N ALA A 234 -13.34 18.42 13.65
CA ALA A 234 -13.43 17.39 14.69
C ALA A 234 -13.04 15.98 14.19
N ARG A 235 -12.65 15.82 12.93
CA ARG A 235 -12.35 14.52 12.31
C ARG A 235 -10.90 14.07 12.41
N ASP A 236 -10.01 14.85 13.01
CA ASP A 236 -8.56 14.57 12.95
C ASP A 236 -8.20 13.20 13.56
N GLU A 237 -8.69 12.90 14.77
CA GLU A 237 -8.43 11.61 15.43
C GLU A 237 -8.99 10.42 14.63
N ALA A 238 -10.23 10.55 14.14
CA ALA A 238 -10.84 9.52 13.30
C ALA A 238 -10.09 9.36 11.96
N SER A 239 -9.54 10.44 11.40
CA SER A 239 -8.72 10.42 10.19
C SER A 239 -7.41 9.68 10.42
N ALA A 240 -6.76 9.91 11.55
CA ALA A 240 -5.52 9.25 11.93
C ALA A 240 -5.73 7.74 12.16
N SER A 241 -6.83 7.37 12.83
CA SER A 241 -7.20 5.96 13.02
C SER A 241 -7.51 5.26 11.70
N GLU A 242 -8.27 5.90 10.79
CA GLU A 242 -8.51 5.36 9.45
C GLU A 242 -7.22 5.20 8.64
N ALA A 243 -6.29 6.14 8.76
CA ALA A 243 -4.99 6.05 8.12
C ALA A 243 -4.16 4.86 8.64
N LEU A 244 -4.18 4.60 9.97
CA LEU A 244 -3.56 3.42 10.57
C LEU A 244 -4.16 2.13 10.00
N LEU A 245 -5.48 2.00 10.00
CA LEU A 245 -6.18 0.82 9.46
C LEU A 245 -5.85 0.60 7.97
N ALA A 246 -5.80 1.66 7.18
CA ALA A 246 -5.37 1.60 5.79
C ALA A 246 -3.90 1.12 5.65
N CYS A 247 -3.00 1.56 6.52
CA CYS A 247 -1.62 1.09 6.54
C CYS A 247 -1.51 -0.38 6.98
N GLU A 248 -2.36 -0.84 7.90
CA GLU A 248 -2.44 -2.26 8.25
C GLU A 248 -2.76 -3.12 7.02
N LEU A 249 -3.64 -2.62 6.14
CA LEU A 249 -4.01 -3.24 4.86
C LEU A 249 -3.04 -2.98 3.70
N GLY A 250 -1.95 -2.22 3.91
CA GLY A 250 -0.88 -2.05 2.92
C GLY A 250 -0.77 -0.67 2.29
N ALA A 251 -1.48 0.35 2.76
CA ALA A 251 -1.13 1.74 2.41
C ALA A 251 0.30 2.06 2.86
N SER A 252 1.02 2.82 2.03
CA SER A 252 2.41 3.23 2.31
C SER A 252 2.59 4.74 2.33
N VAL A 253 1.64 5.51 1.79
CA VAL A 253 1.68 6.98 1.80
C VAL A 253 0.39 7.49 2.43
N VAL A 254 0.46 8.39 3.41
CA VAL A 254 -0.72 8.96 4.08
C VAL A 254 -0.79 10.45 3.83
N ARG A 255 -1.85 10.90 3.15
CA ARG A 255 -2.09 12.32 2.86
C ARG A 255 -3.03 12.92 3.91
N THR A 256 -2.54 13.88 4.70
CA THR A 256 -3.23 14.35 5.92
C THR A 256 -3.10 15.85 6.20
N HIS A 257 -4.11 16.41 6.88
CA HIS A 257 -4.07 17.77 7.42
C HIS A 257 -3.37 17.85 8.79
N ASN A 258 -3.59 16.86 9.66
CA ASN A 258 -3.06 16.84 11.02
C ASN A 258 -1.92 15.83 11.10
N VAL A 259 -0.71 16.31 10.84
CA VAL A 259 0.52 15.50 10.79
C VAL A 259 0.82 14.89 12.17
N PRO A 260 0.80 15.64 13.30
CA PRO A 260 1.11 15.06 14.60
C PRO A 260 0.18 13.92 15.02
N ALA A 261 -1.14 14.08 14.84
CA ALA A 261 -2.10 13.03 15.16
C ALA A 261 -1.91 11.78 14.29
N THR A 262 -1.62 11.99 13.00
CA THR A 262 -1.34 10.90 12.06
C THR A 262 -0.05 10.16 12.43
N ALA A 263 1.02 10.90 12.73
CA ALA A 263 2.30 10.31 13.17
C ALA A 263 2.16 9.51 14.47
N ALA A 264 1.39 10.03 15.43
CA ALA A 264 1.09 9.34 16.68
C ALA A 264 0.34 8.02 16.44
N ALA A 265 -0.70 8.01 15.61
CA ALA A 265 -1.44 6.79 15.28
C ALA A 265 -0.58 5.77 14.52
N LEU A 266 0.25 6.22 13.57
CA LEU A 266 1.10 5.33 12.78
C LEU A 266 2.26 4.72 13.59
N ALA A 267 2.60 5.27 14.76
CA ALA A 267 3.56 4.66 15.67
C ALA A 267 3.09 3.30 16.21
N ASP A 268 1.77 3.06 16.22
CA ASP A 268 1.15 1.80 16.64
C ASP A 268 0.99 0.79 15.48
N LEU A 269 1.54 1.09 14.28
CA LEU A 269 1.46 0.18 13.14
C LEU A 269 2.23 -1.13 13.43
N ARG A 270 1.47 -2.23 13.45
CA ARG A 270 2.03 -3.56 13.64
C ARG A 270 2.89 -3.98 12.45
N PRO A 271 4.04 -4.62 12.65
CA PRO A 271 4.80 -5.21 11.54
C PRO A 271 3.99 -6.29 10.82
N TYR A 272 4.20 -6.43 9.51
CA TYR A 272 3.66 -7.57 8.77
C TYR A 272 4.56 -8.82 8.91
N VAL A 273 3.96 -9.98 8.73
CA VAL A 273 4.61 -11.28 8.69
C VAL A 273 4.11 -12.05 7.47
N LEU A 274 5.03 -12.70 6.77
CA LEU A 274 4.72 -13.63 5.69
C LEU A 274 4.87 -15.05 6.23
N LEU A 275 3.80 -15.84 6.18
CA LEU A 275 3.80 -17.25 6.56
C LEU A 275 3.69 -18.13 5.32
N GLY A 276 4.51 -19.16 5.24
CA GLY A 276 4.44 -20.20 4.22
C GLY A 276 3.77 -21.43 4.80
N LEU A 277 2.70 -21.89 4.16
CA LEU A 277 1.98 -23.07 4.59
C LEU A 277 2.15 -24.17 3.55
N GLY A 278 2.38 -25.42 3.99
CA GLY A 278 2.54 -26.56 3.09
C GLY A 278 2.02 -27.88 3.67
N ALA A 279 1.37 -28.68 2.84
CA ALA A 279 0.84 -30.01 3.20
C ALA A 279 1.03 -31.01 2.07
N ASN A 280 1.48 -32.23 2.37
CA ASN A 280 1.51 -33.34 1.40
C ASN A 280 0.86 -34.64 1.90
N VAL A 281 0.29 -34.64 3.12
CA VAL A 281 -0.48 -35.76 3.65
C VAL A 281 -1.88 -35.27 3.97
N ALA A 282 -2.89 -35.78 3.27
CA ALA A 282 -4.28 -35.52 3.62
C ALA A 282 -4.69 -36.37 4.84
N LEU A 283 -5.14 -35.72 5.93
CA LEU A 283 -5.66 -36.45 7.11
C LEU A 283 -6.92 -37.27 6.79
N VAL A 284 -7.80 -36.73 5.93
CA VAL A 284 -9.05 -37.35 5.52
C VAL A 284 -9.25 -37.05 4.04
N ALA A 285 -9.11 -38.07 3.20
CA ALA A 285 -9.41 -38.00 1.77
C ALA A 285 -9.84 -39.38 1.26
N HIS A 286 -10.78 -39.41 0.31
CA HIS A 286 -11.03 -40.60 -0.49
C HIS A 286 -9.98 -40.70 -1.60
N PRO A 287 -9.75 -41.91 -2.16
CA PRO A 287 -8.86 -42.07 -3.31
C PRO A 287 -9.29 -41.15 -4.47
N GLY A 288 -8.39 -40.27 -4.91
CA GLY A 288 -8.63 -39.26 -5.94
C GLY A 288 -9.08 -37.88 -5.44
N GLU A 289 -9.23 -37.68 -4.13
CA GLU A 289 -9.59 -36.39 -3.50
C GLU A 289 -8.44 -35.85 -2.61
N GLU A 290 -7.23 -36.36 -2.78
CA GLU A 290 -6.09 -36.05 -1.92
C GLU A 290 -5.70 -34.57 -1.99
N GLN A 291 -5.82 -33.94 -3.17
CA GLN A 291 -5.54 -32.52 -3.35
C GLN A 291 -6.52 -31.65 -2.57
N GLU A 292 -7.82 -31.93 -2.69
CA GLU A 292 -8.90 -31.24 -1.99
C GLU A 292 -8.78 -31.45 -0.47
N GLY A 293 -8.41 -32.65 -0.03
CA GLY A 293 -8.12 -32.93 1.37
C GLY A 293 -6.96 -32.08 1.91
N LYS A 294 -5.88 -31.92 1.13
CA LYS A 294 -4.75 -31.04 1.48
C LYS A 294 -5.17 -29.56 1.51
N ILE A 295 -5.97 -29.09 0.56
CA ILE A 295 -6.51 -27.72 0.55
C ILE A 295 -7.41 -27.47 1.78
N ALA A 296 -8.31 -28.40 2.09
CA ALA A 296 -9.20 -28.29 3.25
C ALA A 296 -8.40 -28.21 4.56
N GLN A 297 -7.30 -28.96 4.64
CA GLN A 297 -6.39 -28.91 5.78
C GLN A 297 -5.67 -27.56 5.92
N LEU A 298 -5.15 -26.99 4.83
CA LEU A 298 -4.55 -25.65 4.87
C LEU A 298 -5.59 -24.58 5.23
N ASN A 299 -6.82 -24.69 4.73
CA ASN A 299 -7.92 -23.82 5.15
C ASN A 299 -8.24 -23.94 6.64
N HIS A 300 -8.15 -25.14 7.23
CA HIS A 300 -8.31 -25.31 8.67
C HIS A 300 -7.18 -24.63 9.44
N ALA A 301 -5.93 -24.75 8.97
CA ALA A 301 -4.79 -24.04 9.56
C ALA A 301 -5.01 -22.53 9.53
N ILE A 302 -5.39 -21.97 8.37
CA ILE A 302 -5.72 -20.55 8.19
C ILE A 302 -6.85 -20.12 9.15
N GLY A 303 -7.90 -20.94 9.29
CA GLY A 303 -8.99 -20.68 10.23
C GLY A 303 -8.51 -20.60 11.69
N GLN A 304 -7.52 -21.40 12.07
CA GLN A 304 -6.88 -21.31 13.39
C GLN A 304 -5.95 -20.09 13.51
N LEU A 305 -5.28 -19.67 12.43
CA LEU A 305 -4.49 -18.44 12.42
C LEU A 305 -5.35 -17.21 12.75
N CYS A 306 -6.61 -17.18 12.32
CA CYS A 306 -7.57 -16.11 12.69
C CYS A 306 -7.86 -16.03 14.21
N LEU A 307 -7.55 -17.07 14.97
CA LEU A 307 -7.77 -17.13 16.42
C LEU A 307 -6.53 -16.72 17.22
N LEU A 308 -5.41 -16.44 16.56
CA LEU A 308 -4.18 -16.04 17.26
C LEU A 308 -4.34 -14.64 17.86
N PRO A 309 -3.87 -14.43 19.11
CA PRO A 309 -3.98 -13.14 19.78
C PRO A 309 -3.15 -12.08 19.05
N ASP A 310 -3.64 -10.84 19.05
CA ASP A 310 -2.95 -9.67 18.47
C ASP A 310 -2.37 -9.90 17.06
N THR A 311 -3.13 -10.62 16.24
CA THR A 311 -2.82 -10.83 14.84
C THR A 311 -4.02 -10.46 13.97
N THR A 312 -3.77 -10.16 12.71
CA THR A 312 -4.83 -9.92 11.73
C THR A 312 -4.33 -10.40 10.37
N ILE A 313 -5.04 -11.36 9.76
CA ILE A 313 -4.76 -11.75 8.38
C ILE A 313 -5.15 -10.59 7.47
N VAL A 314 -4.21 -10.15 6.63
CA VAL A 314 -4.40 -9.09 5.65
C VAL A 314 -4.76 -9.70 4.29
N ASP A 315 -4.04 -10.74 3.89
CA ASP A 315 -4.22 -11.34 2.57
C ASP A 315 -3.73 -12.80 2.53
N ILE A 316 -4.24 -13.58 1.56
CA ILE A 316 -3.90 -14.99 1.36
C ILE A 316 -3.72 -15.24 -0.14
N ALA A 317 -2.62 -15.89 -0.51
CA ALA A 317 -2.37 -16.32 -1.88
C ALA A 317 -3.31 -17.46 -2.31
N GLY A 318 -3.48 -17.65 -3.61
CA GLY A 318 -4.07 -18.89 -4.13
C GLY A 318 -3.30 -20.14 -3.67
N PHE A 319 -3.89 -21.31 -3.87
CA PHE A 319 -3.19 -22.57 -3.60
C PHE A 319 -2.30 -22.96 -4.77
N TYR A 320 -1.12 -23.49 -4.46
CA TYR A 320 -0.13 -23.93 -5.42
C TYR A 320 0.25 -25.39 -5.17
N GLY A 321 0.17 -26.22 -6.20
CA GLY A 321 0.75 -27.55 -6.21
C GLY A 321 2.26 -27.45 -6.39
N SER A 322 3.02 -28.36 -5.80
CA SER A 322 4.46 -28.43 -6.06
C SER A 322 5.04 -29.83 -6.00
N GLU A 323 6.09 -30.03 -6.80
CA GLU A 323 6.97 -31.18 -6.66
C GLU A 323 7.63 -31.17 -5.25
N PRO A 324 7.88 -32.35 -4.64
CA PRO A 324 8.62 -32.42 -3.39
C PRO A 324 10.04 -31.85 -3.53
N ALA A 325 10.43 -31.02 -2.57
CA ALA A 325 11.80 -30.51 -2.46
C ALA A 325 12.63 -31.34 -1.48
N TYR A 326 13.92 -31.53 -1.79
CA TYR A 326 14.94 -32.21 -0.97
C TYR A 326 14.75 -33.71 -0.75
N LEU A 327 13.55 -34.16 -0.35
CA LEU A 327 13.14 -35.56 -0.33
C LEU A 327 12.12 -35.78 -1.44
N THR A 328 12.51 -36.48 -2.51
CA THR A 328 11.71 -36.55 -3.75
C THR A 328 10.75 -37.73 -3.82
N ASP A 329 10.97 -38.76 -2.98
CA ASP A 329 10.12 -39.95 -2.93
C ASP A 329 8.96 -39.75 -1.94
N GLN A 330 8.05 -38.83 -2.29
CA GLN A 330 6.84 -38.52 -1.53
C GLN A 330 5.78 -37.86 -2.43
N GLU A 331 4.56 -37.73 -1.92
CA GLU A 331 3.48 -37.04 -2.65
C GLU A 331 3.76 -35.55 -2.85
N GLU A 332 3.14 -35.00 -3.90
CA GLU A 332 3.12 -33.57 -4.20
C GLU A 332 2.49 -32.76 -3.06
N PHE A 333 3.01 -31.56 -2.87
CA PHE A 333 2.54 -30.63 -1.85
C PHE A 333 1.46 -29.70 -2.41
N VAL A 334 0.55 -29.28 -1.52
CA VAL A 334 -0.23 -28.05 -1.70
C VAL A 334 0.39 -27.00 -0.78
N ASN A 335 0.56 -25.78 -1.29
CA ASN A 335 1.20 -24.68 -0.60
C ASN A 335 0.39 -23.39 -0.77
N THR A 336 0.53 -22.46 0.18
CA THR A 336 0.03 -21.08 0.07
C THR A 336 0.87 -20.16 0.95
N VAL A 337 0.72 -18.84 0.76
CA VAL A 337 1.33 -17.80 1.59
C VAL A 337 0.24 -16.95 2.22
N VAL A 338 0.38 -16.70 3.52
CA VAL A 338 -0.50 -15.81 4.29
C VAL A 338 0.28 -14.56 4.68
N LEU A 339 -0.28 -13.40 4.38
CA LEU A 339 0.19 -12.10 4.87
C LEU A 339 -0.66 -11.72 6.09
N LEU A 340 0.01 -11.42 7.21
CA LEU A 340 -0.64 -10.98 8.44
C LEU A 340 0.06 -9.77 9.04
N ARG A 341 -0.64 -9.03 9.90
CA ARG A 341 -0.07 -8.07 10.85
C ARG A 341 -0.02 -8.74 12.23
N SER A 342 1.05 -8.52 12.99
CA SER A 342 1.19 -9.10 14.32
C SER A 342 1.85 -8.14 15.29
N GLY A 343 1.31 -8.05 16.50
CA GLY A 343 2.02 -7.48 17.65
C GLY A 343 2.81 -8.52 18.46
N LEU A 344 2.73 -9.81 18.12
CA LEU A 344 3.44 -10.87 18.81
C LEU A 344 4.93 -10.90 18.43
N PRO A 345 5.86 -10.97 19.40
CA PRO A 345 7.27 -11.20 19.10
C PRO A 345 7.48 -12.50 18.29
N PRO A 346 8.51 -12.56 17.41
CA PRO A 346 8.68 -13.69 16.50
C PRO A 346 8.73 -15.10 17.14
N LEU A 347 9.33 -15.23 18.32
CA LEU A 347 9.40 -16.51 19.03
C LEU A 347 8.06 -16.92 19.64
N GLU A 348 7.25 -15.97 20.10
CA GLU A 348 5.90 -16.24 20.60
C GLU A 348 4.97 -16.62 19.46
N LEU A 349 5.06 -15.92 18.32
CA LEU A 349 4.36 -16.31 17.11
C LEU A 349 4.76 -17.74 16.69
N LEU A 350 6.05 -18.07 16.67
CA LEU A 350 6.52 -19.42 16.36
C LEU A 350 5.89 -20.48 17.27
N ASP A 351 5.80 -20.23 18.58
CA ASP A 351 5.16 -21.15 19.54
C ASP A 351 3.66 -21.33 19.24
N CYS A 352 2.96 -20.25 18.89
CA CYS A 352 1.57 -20.32 18.45
C CYS A 352 1.39 -21.12 17.15
N LEU A 353 2.26 -20.92 16.15
CA LEU A 353 2.21 -21.64 14.88
C LEU A 353 2.46 -23.15 15.08
N GLN A 354 3.41 -23.51 15.95
CA GLN A 354 3.64 -24.91 16.30
C GLN A 354 2.43 -25.55 17.00
N ALA A 355 1.69 -24.79 17.81
CA ALA A 355 0.45 -25.29 18.40
C ALA A 355 -0.63 -25.57 17.35
N VAL A 356 -0.76 -24.70 16.33
CA VAL A 356 -1.65 -24.91 15.17
C VAL A 356 -1.27 -26.21 14.44
N GLU A 357 0.00 -26.38 14.08
CA GLU A 357 0.50 -27.60 13.43
C GLU A 357 0.23 -28.86 14.26
N ASN A 358 0.51 -28.83 15.57
CA ASN A 358 0.29 -29.96 16.46
C ASN A 358 -1.20 -30.34 16.55
N SER A 359 -2.09 -29.35 16.55
CA SER A 359 -3.54 -29.60 16.53
C SER A 359 -4.01 -30.28 15.24
N LEU A 360 -3.28 -30.07 14.14
CA LEU A 360 -3.46 -30.70 12.83
C LEU A 360 -2.70 -32.02 12.68
N GLY A 361 -2.23 -32.61 13.78
CA GLY A 361 -1.60 -33.93 13.78
C GLY A 361 -0.19 -33.95 13.21
N ARG A 362 0.54 -32.84 13.23
CA ARG A 362 1.93 -32.79 12.77
C ARG A 362 2.82 -33.68 13.65
N VAL A 363 3.41 -34.71 13.05
CA VAL A 363 4.45 -35.56 13.67
C VAL A 363 5.78 -35.32 12.96
N ARG A 364 6.87 -35.16 13.73
CA ARG A 364 8.23 -34.87 13.23
C ARG A 364 9.15 -36.08 13.43
N GLU A 365 9.00 -37.11 12.59
CA GLU A 365 9.85 -38.32 12.64
C GLU A 365 11.09 -38.21 11.73
N VAL A 366 10.91 -37.67 10.52
CA VAL A 366 11.95 -37.59 9.48
C VAL A 366 12.13 -36.13 9.03
N PRO A 367 13.36 -35.59 8.96
CA PRO A 367 13.62 -34.27 8.40
C PRO A 367 13.13 -34.16 6.95
N ASN A 368 12.38 -33.09 6.63
CA ASN A 368 11.72 -32.88 5.33
C ASN A 368 10.77 -34.01 4.88
N GLY A 369 10.32 -34.84 5.82
CA GLY A 369 9.38 -35.93 5.54
C GLY A 369 7.92 -35.47 5.39
N PRO A 370 7.03 -36.42 5.08
CA PRO A 370 5.61 -36.16 4.88
C PRO A 370 4.95 -35.48 6.08
N ARG A 371 4.01 -34.58 5.81
CA ARG A 371 3.38 -33.73 6.81
C ARG A 371 1.96 -33.32 6.45
N THR A 372 1.14 -33.26 7.49
CA THR A 372 -0.25 -32.84 7.46
C THR A 372 -0.35 -31.32 7.28
N CYS A 373 0.46 -30.56 8.00
CA CYS A 373 0.63 -29.12 7.82
C CYS A 373 2.00 -28.70 8.38
N ASP A 374 2.65 -27.75 7.72
CA ASP A 374 3.87 -27.07 8.14
C ASP A 374 3.64 -25.57 7.94
N ILE A 375 3.98 -24.76 8.93
CA ILE A 375 3.83 -23.31 8.90
C ILE A 375 5.17 -22.66 9.23
N ASP A 376 5.82 -22.13 8.20
CA ASP A 376 7.10 -21.42 8.31
C ASP A 376 6.84 -19.91 8.42
N ILE A 377 7.55 -19.23 9.34
CA ILE A 377 7.70 -17.76 9.28
C ILE A 377 8.74 -17.47 8.20
N LEU A 378 8.29 -16.94 7.05
CA LEU A 378 9.14 -16.69 5.89
C LEU A 378 9.92 -15.39 6.01
N ASP A 379 9.23 -14.32 6.41
CA ASP A 379 9.79 -13.00 6.60
C ASP A 379 8.96 -12.26 7.63
N TYR A 380 9.61 -11.39 8.39
CA TYR A 380 8.97 -10.63 9.46
C TYR A 380 9.50 -9.20 9.38
N GLN A 381 8.62 -8.26 9.06
CA GLN A 381 8.98 -6.86 8.85
C GLN A 381 9.77 -6.29 10.05
N LEU A 382 10.91 -5.66 9.77
CA LEU A 382 11.84 -5.06 10.75
C LEU A 382 12.67 -6.07 11.58
N TYR A 383 12.51 -7.38 11.39
CA TYR A 383 13.27 -8.39 12.13
C TYR A 383 14.27 -9.12 11.23
N HIS A 384 15.55 -8.97 11.55
CA HIS A 384 16.66 -9.73 10.96
C HIS A 384 17.54 -10.27 12.08
N PHE A 385 17.44 -11.57 12.35
CA PHE A 385 18.25 -12.25 13.36
C PHE A 385 18.28 -13.77 13.14
N ALA A 386 19.26 -14.42 13.75
CA ALA A 386 19.34 -15.88 13.80
C ALA A 386 19.65 -16.34 15.23
N ASN A 387 18.92 -17.35 15.69
CA ASN A 387 19.19 -18.09 16.91
C ASN A 387 18.90 -19.58 16.70
N ASP A 388 19.10 -20.39 17.74
CA ASP A 388 18.94 -21.85 17.68
C ASP A 388 17.51 -22.32 17.35
N ARG A 389 16.50 -21.46 17.52
CA ARG A 389 15.08 -21.76 17.26
C ARG A 389 14.57 -21.20 15.94
N LEU A 390 15.03 -20.01 15.53
CA LEU A 390 14.46 -19.26 14.42
C LEU A 390 15.53 -18.39 13.73
N THR A 391 15.50 -18.41 12.39
CA THR A 391 16.27 -17.51 11.52
C THR A 391 15.29 -16.71 10.68
N LEU A 392 15.41 -15.38 10.72
CA LEU A 392 14.60 -14.43 9.96
C LEU A 392 15.50 -13.45 9.20
N PRO A 393 15.25 -13.18 7.91
CA PRO A 393 14.30 -13.90 7.03
C PRO A 393 14.64 -15.39 6.89
N HIS A 394 13.69 -16.22 6.48
CA HIS A 394 13.92 -17.66 6.31
C HIS A 394 15.00 -17.89 5.23
N PRO A 395 16.10 -18.61 5.52
CA PRO A 395 17.32 -18.60 4.70
C PRO A 395 17.15 -19.21 3.30
N ARG A 396 16.10 -20.02 3.10
CA ARG A 396 15.80 -20.71 1.83
C ARG A 396 14.59 -20.14 1.10
N ILE A 397 14.12 -18.93 1.45
CA ILE A 397 12.91 -18.38 0.84
C ILE A 397 13.07 -18.19 -0.68
N CYS A 398 14.18 -17.61 -1.13
CA CYS A 398 14.39 -17.27 -2.55
C CYS A 398 14.58 -18.50 -3.45
N GLU A 399 15.08 -19.63 -2.92
CA GLU A 399 15.34 -20.85 -3.70
C GLU A 399 14.08 -21.74 -3.88
N ARG A 400 13.00 -21.50 -3.15
CA ARG A 400 11.79 -22.36 -3.12
C ARG A 400 10.70 -21.80 -4.02
N ASP A 401 10.46 -22.43 -5.17
CA ASP A 401 9.47 -21.94 -6.14
C ASP A 401 8.04 -21.92 -5.56
N PHE A 402 7.71 -22.94 -4.77
CA PHE A 402 6.45 -23.06 -4.01
C PHE A 402 6.25 -22.04 -2.89
N VAL A 403 7.26 -21.22 -2.59
CA VAL A 403 7.16 -20.06 -1.69
C VAL A 403 7.14 -18.76 -2.50
N VAL A 404 8.07 -18.60 -3.44
CA VAL A 404 8.23 -17.37 -4.22
C VAL A 404 6.97 -17.03 -5.03
N LYS A 405 6.38 -18.01 -5.73
CA LYS A 405 5.17 -17.79 -6.56
C LYS A 405 3.97 -17.28 -5.75
N PRO A 406 3.49 -17.99 -4.70
CA PRO A 406 2.40 -17.49 -3.88
C PRO A 406 2.73 -16.18 -3.16
N LEU A 407 3.99 -15.96 -2.74
CA LEU A 407 4.39 -14.70 -2.11
C LEU A 407 4.21 -13.51 -3.07
N PHE A 408 4.62 -13.64 -4.34
CA PHE A 408 4.43 -12.58 -5.32
C PHE A 408 2.98 -12.31 -5.69
N GLU A 409 2.07 -13.26 -5.48
CA GLU A 409 0.65 -13.02 -5.65
C GLU A 409 0.12 -12.01 -4.61
N VAL A 410 0.61 -12.05 -3.37
CA VAL A 410 0.15 -11.16 -2.28
C VAL A 410 1.01 -9.90 -2.13
N ARG A 411 2.31 -9.98 -2.45
CA ARG A 411 3.25 -8.86 -2.36
C ARG A 411 4.23 -8.89 -3.55
N PRO A 412 3.83 -8.36 -4.72
CA PRO A 412 4.73 -8.26 -5.87
C PRO A 412 5.96 -7.40 -5.55
N GLY A 413 7.14 -7.83 -6.02
CA GLY A 413 8.39 -7.08 -5.82
C GLY A 413 8.83 -6.95 -4.36
N HIS A 414 8.42 -7.91 -3.50
CA HIS A 414 8.79 -7.90 -2.10
C HIS A 414 10.31 -8.01 -1.92
N VAL A 415 10.82 -7.19 -0.98
CA VAL A 415 12.21 -7.22 -0.52
C VAL A 415 12.16 -7.62 0.95
N LEU A 416 12.96 -8.62 1.32
CA LEU A 416 13.01 -9.17 2.67
C LEU A 416 13.55 -8.17 3.68
N ALA A 417 13.35 -8.45 4.97
CA ALA A 417 13.84 -7.58 6.05
C ALA A 417 15.37 -7.39 6.07
N ASP A 418 16.14 -8.27 5.42
CA ASP A 418 17.59 -8.14 5.26
C ASP A 418 18.02 -7.39 3.98
N GLY A 419 17.06 -6.91 3.19
CA GLY A 419 17.30 -6.20 1.93
C GLY A 419 17.38 -7.10 0.69
N THR A 420 17.25 -8.42 0.83
CA THR A 420 17.32 -9.35 -0.30
C THR A 420 16.01 -9.36 -1.09
N PRO A 421 16.02 -9.16 -2.42
CA PRO A 421 14.84 -9.36 -3.26
C PRO A 421 14.39 -10.83 -3.26
N VAL A 422 13.08 -11.09 -3.17
CA VAL A 422 12.55 -12.46 -3.12
C VAL A 422 12.90 -13.27 -4.39
N ASP A 423 13.02 -12.61 -5.53
CA ASP A 423 13.43 -13.19 -6.81
C ASP A 423 14.95 -13.20 -7.05
N ALA A 424 15.78 -12.99 -6.02
CA ALA A 424 17.23 -13.03 -6.15
C ALA A 424 17.77 -14.33 -6.77
N VAL A 425 17.01 -15.44 -6.67
CA VAL A 425 17.27 -16.69 -7.40
C VAL A 425 16.35 -16.77 -8.63
N PRO A 426 16.89 -16.94 -9.85
CA PRO A 426 16.09 -17.08 -11.08
C PRO A 426 15.16 -18.29 -11.04
N GLU A 427 13.97 -18.19 -11.63
CA GLU A 427 12.94 -19.25 -11.59
C GLU A 427 13.46 -20.63 -12.05
N GLY A 428 14.30 -20.68 -13.09
CA GLY A 428 14.86 -21.93 -13.60
C GLY A 428 15.87 -22.62 -12.68
N GLU A 429 16.35 -21.94 -11.65
CA GLU A 429 17.29 -22.47 -10.64
C GLU A 429 16.60 -22.80 -9.31
N ARG A 430 15.31 -22.45 -9.17
CA ARG A 430 14.53 -22.74 -7.96
C ARG A 430 14.14 -24.22 -7.91
N ILE A 431 13.96 -24.72 -6.69
CA ILE A 431 13.57 -26.11 -6.42
C ILE A 431 12.07 -26.20 -6.08
N GLY A 432 11.53 -27.41 -6.19
CA GLY A 432 10.13 -27.69 -5.86
C GLY A 432 9.19 -26.92 -6.78
N ARG A 433 9.30 -27.18 -8.09
CA ARG A 433 8.55 -26.48 -9.13
C ARG A 433 7.07 -26.40 -8.76
N ALA A 434 6.52 -25.20 -8.78
CA ALA A 434 5.15 -24.95 -8.37
C ALA A 434 4.25 -24.47 -9.52
N TRP A 435 2.98 -24.88 -9.45
CA TRP A 435 1.92 -24.49 -10.37
C TRP A 435 0.67 -24.07 -9.59
N ARG A 436 -0.09 -23.11 -10.12
CA ARG A 436 -1.35 -22.66 -9.53
C ARG A 436 -2.41 -23.76 -9.69
N LEU A 437 -3.17 -24.03 -8.63
CA LEU A 437 -4.27 -25.01 -8.61
C LEU A 437 -5.61 -24.39 -8.99
#